data_AF-A0A814JJI1-F1
#
_entry.id   AF-A0A814JJI1-F1
#
_cell.length_a   1.000
_cell.length_b   1.000
_cell.length_c   1.000
_cell.angle_alpha   90.00
_cell.angle_beta   90.00
_cell.angle_gamma   90.00
#
_symmetry.space_group_name_H-M   'P 1'
#
loop_
_entity.id
_entity.type
_entity.pdbx_description
1 polymer ?
#
loop_
_entity_poly.entity_id
_entity_poly.type
_entity_poly.pdbx_seq_one_letter_code
_entity_poly.pdbx_strand_id
1 'polypeptide(L)'
;MPHDATIAYEEDPNHMIIWLDLTIGDPKEHIHLKKSFSSQADPKNETPVKLFDREYDDILDVVGAAPVGFEGVEFLFAAFTNAELCIKCFEENQDKRIFFITSGSLGKAVVPIILDRFPHVFTDPVTDEPYSSIYIFCGVIANHLEWALRYRNYVQMFDFEADLLSRMVRDIGGYFLAEGKQLLDEDPPNYPAAQHRLTWSHELYQRYGRMEHCSIKTELNEVNELLENIEEEMASSSDEDD
;
A
#
# COMPACT_ATOMS: atom_id res chain seq x y z
N MET A 1 7.20 20.99 -23.40
CA MET A 1 7.93 19.73 -23.67
C MET A 1 7.07 18.62 -23.10
N PRO A 2 6.83 17.51 -23.81
CA PRO A 2 6.00 16.45 -23.28
C PRO A 2 6.81 15.70 -22.23
N HIS A 3 6.39 15.79 -20.97
CA HIS A 3 6.74 14.82 -19.92
C HIS A 3 5.97 13.54 -20.26
N ASP A 4 6.61 12.60 -20.93
CA ASP A 4 6.08 11.24 -21.04
C ASP A 4 7.24 10.28 -21.34
N ALA A 5 7.87 9.85 -20.27
CA ALA A 5 8.69 8.66 -20.22
C ALA A 5 8.71 8.22 -18.75
N THR A 6 7.58 7.72 -18.26
CA THR A 6 7.58 6.80 -17.12
C THR A 6 8.45 5.62 -17.54
N ILE A 7 9.72 5.66 -17.15
CA ILE A 7 10.61 4.51 -17.28
C ILE A 7 9.97 3.41 -16.44
N ALA A 8 9.43 2.39 -17.10
CA ALA A 8 8.91 1.20 -16.44
C ALA A 8 10.10 0.47 -15.82
N TYR A 9 10.34 0.71 -14.54
CA TYR A 9 11.25 -0.10 -13.74
C TYR A 9 10.50 -1.40 -13.40
N GLU A 10 10.83 -2.48 -14.10
CA GLU A 10 10.24 -3.81 -13.84
C GLU A 10 10.94 -4.44 -12.62
N GLU A 11 10.38 -4.21 -11.43
CA GLU A 11 10.71 -4.96 -10.23
C GLU A 11 9.46 -5.70 -9.77
N ASP A 12 9.62 -6.97 -9.37
CA ASP A 12 8.52 -7.71 -8.74
C ASP A 12 8.01 -6.91 -7.52
N PRO A 13 6.70 -6.66 -7.37
CA PRO A 13 6.22 -5.81 -6.29
C PRO A 13 6.58 -6.42 -4.92
N ASN A 14 7.44 -5.72 -4.17
CA ASN A 14 7.86 -6.12 -2.81
C ASN A 14 6.83 -5.75 -1.72
N HIS A 15 5.68 -5.22 -2.11
CA HIS A 15 4.62 -4.71 -1.24
C HIS A 15 3.27 -5.30 -1.66
N MET A 16 2.44 -5.54 -0.65
CA MET A 16 1.20 -6.29 -0.80
C MET A 16 0.09 -5.71 0.06
N ILE A 17 -1.12 -5.70 -0.49
CA ILE A 17 -2.35 -5.46 0.26
C ILE A 17 -3.04 -6.81 0.48
N ILE A 18 -3.30 -7.15 1.73
CA ILE A 18 -4.15 -8.29 2.10
C ILE A 18 -5.46 -7.72 2.65
N TRP A 19 -6.60 -8.22 2.17
CA TRP A 19 -7.91 -7.79 2.67
C TRP A 19 -8.76 -8.98 3.13
N LEU A 20 -9.06 -9.03 4.43
CA LEU A 20 -9.92 -10.04 5.06
C LEU A 20 -11.25 -9.43 5.51
N ASP A 21 -12.33 -9.71 4.77
CA ASP A 21 -13.69 -9.25 5.11
C ASP A 21 -14.75 -10.26 4.63
N LEU A 22 -15.84 -10.44 5.38
CA LEU A 22 -16.92 -11.37 5.01
C LEU A 22 -17.75 -10.85 3.82
N THR A 23 -17.79 -9.54 3.61
CA THR A 23 -18.65 -8.89 2.61
C THR A 23 -17.86 -8.29 1.45
N ILE A 24 -16.56 -8.56 1.33
CA ILE A 24 -15.75 -8.08 0.21
C ILE A 24 -16.27 -8.53 -1.17
N GLY A 25 -16.96 -9.67 -1.26
CA GLY A 25 -17.63 -10.10 -2.50
C GLY A 25 -18.97 -9.38 -2.80
N ASP A 26 -19.54 -8.62 -1.84
CA ASP A 26 -20.83 -7.95 -2.06
C ASP A 26 -20.64 -6.62 -2.82
N PRO A 27 -21.24 -6.44 -4.01
CA PRO A 27 -21.16 -5.20 -4.80
C PRO A 27 -21.61 -3.93 -4.08
N LYS A 28 -22.42 -4.06 -3.03
CA LYS A 28 -22.99 -2.93 -2.28
C LYS A 28 -22.14 -2.51 -1.09
N GLU A 29 -21.17 -3.33 -0.71
CA GLU A 29 -20.30 -3.11 0.43
C GLU A 29 -18.93 -2.62 -0.05
N HIS A 30 -18.27 -1.82 0.79
CA HIS A 30 -16.91 -1.33 0.53
C HIS A 30 -16.75 -0.48 -0.73
N ILE A 31 -17.81 0.22 -1.16
CA ILE A 31 -17.87 0.90 -2.47
C ILE A 31 -16.71 1.89 -2.66
N HIS A 32 -16.32 2.61 -1.62
CA HIS A 32 -15.25 3.60 -1.73
C HIS A 32 -13.88 2.93 -1.81
N LEU A 33 -13.65 1.94 -0.95
CA LEU A 33 -12.39 1.21 -0.89
C LEU A 33 -12.18 0.32 -2.12
N LYS A 34 -13.23 -0.32 -2.66
CA LYS A 34 -13.14 -1.09 -3.91
C LYS A 34 -12.80 -0.22 -5.13
N LYS A 35 -13.22 1.05 -5.13
CA LYS A 35 -12.96 1.98 -6.25
C LYS A 35 -11.52 2.45 -6.33
N SER A 36 -10.71 2.27 -5.28
CA SER A 36 -9.29 2.65 -5.30
C SER A 36 -8.41 1.60 -5.99
N PHE A 37 -8.93 0.40 -6.23
CA PHE A 37 -8.25 -0.67 -6.96
C PHE A 37 -8.65 -0.68 -8.44
N SER A 38 -7.67 -0.97 -9.28
CA SER A 38 -7.78 -1.06 -10.74
C SER A 38 -6.99 -2.26 -11.26
N SER A 39 -7.40 -2.85 -12.37
CA SER A 39 -6.61 -3.82 -13.11
C SER A 39 -5.96 -3.16 -14.33
N GLN A 40 -4.79 -3.69 -14.71
CA GLN A 40 -4.21 -3.47 -16.03
C GLN A 40 -4.66 -4.53 -17.05
N ALA A 41 -5.69 -5.33 -16.72
CA ALA A 41 -6.03 -6.55 -17.44
C ALA A 41 -6.63 -6.33 -18.84
N ASP A 42 -6.95 -5.09 -19.23
CA ASP A 42 -7.41 -4.80 -20.59
C ASP A 42 -6.28 -4.23 -21.46
N PRO A 43 -5.63 -5.05 -22.31
CA PRO A 43 -4.59 -4.58 -23.23
C PRO A 43 -5.10 -3.61 -24.31
N LYS A 44 -6.41 -3.30 -24.34
CA LYS A 44 -7.00 -2.28 -25.21
C LYS A 44 -7.18 -0.91 -24.55
N ASN A 45 -6.96 -0.82 -23.25
CA ASN A 45 -7.07 0.44 -22.52
C ASN A 45 -5.67 0.87 -22.03
N GLU A 46 -5.18 1.99 -22.55
CA GLU A 46 -3.94 2.64 -22.10
C GLU A 46 -4.05 3.22 -20.68
N THR A 47 -5.22 3.15 -20.05
CA THR A 47 -5.49 3.70 -18.71
C THR A 47 -6.00 2.61 -17.77
N PRO A 48 -5.55 2.56 -16.49
CA PRO A 48 -6.02 1.59 -15.51
C PRO A 48 -7.54 1.60 -15.40
N VAL A 49 -8.15 0.41 -15.54
CA VAL A 49 -9.60 0.24 -15.44
C VAL A 49 -9.93 -0.20 -14.02
N LYS A 50 -10.93 0.44 -13.40
CA LYS A 50 -11.38 0.06 -12.04
C LYS A 50 -11.76 -1.41 -12.01
N LEU A 51 -11.40 -2.10 -10.92
CA LEU A 51 -11.87 -3.46 -10.70
C LEU A 51 -13.40 -3.47 -10.65
N PHE A 52 -14.02 -4.35 -11.43
CA PHE A 52 -15.44 -4.66 -11.39
C PHE A 52 -15.69 -5.79 -10.38
N ASP A 53 -16.93 -5.92 -9.90
CA ASP A 53 -17.31 -6.94 -8.90
C ASP A 53 -16.86 -8.36 -9.29
N ARG A 54 -16.95 -8.69 -10.59
CA ARG A 54 -16.50 -9.99 -11.11
C ARG A 54 -15.00 -10.23 -10.91
N GLU A 55 -14.17 -9.20 -11.00
CA GLU A 55 -12.73 -9.36 -10.76
C GLU A 55 -12.44 -9.59 -9.29
N TYR A 56 -13.26 -9.04 -8.38
CA TYR A 56 -13.20 -9.39 -6.95
C TYR A 56 -13.62 -10.84 -6.72
N ASP A 57 -14.65 -11.33 -7.40
CA ASP A 57 -15.03 -12.74 -7.36
C ASP A 57 -13.89 -13.63 -7.87
N ASP A 58 -13.25 -13.26 -8.98
CA ASP A 58 -12.10 -13.99 -9.53
C ASP A 58 -10.91 -13.97 -8.54
N ILE A 59 -10.61 -12.84 -7.87
CA ILE A 59 -9.57 -12.75 -6.83
C ILE A 59 -9.93 -13.58 -5.60
N LEU A 60 -11.21 -13.66 -5.23
CA LEU A 60 -11.68 -14.48 -4.11
C LEU A 60 -11.65 -15.98 -4.42
N ASP A 61 -11.89 -16.34 -5.68
CA ASP A 61 -11.89 -17.72 -6.18
C ASP A 61 -10.47 -18.23 -6.46
N VAL A 62 -9.53 -17.35 -6.82
CA VAL A 62 -8.12 -17.67 -6.99
C VAL A 62 -7.41 -17.64 -5.63
N VAL A 63 -6.86 -18.78 -5.22
CA VAL A 63 -5.98 -18.87 -4.05
C VAL A 63 -4.64 -18.23 -4.42
N GLY A 64 -4.52 -16.91 -4.33
CA GLY A 64 -3.27 -16.20 -4.62
C GLY A 64 -3.38 -14.68 -4.62
N ALA A 65 -2.23 -14.03 -4.71
CA ALA A 65 -2.12 -12.60 -4.93
C ALA A 65 -2.16 -12.28 -6.42
N ALA A 66 -2.82 -11.18 -6.80
CA ALA A 66 -2.85 -10.68 -8.17
C ALA A 66 -2.30 -9.25 -8.23
N PRO A 67 -1.60 -8.86 -9.32
CA PRO A 67 -1.17 -7.47 -9.50
C PRO A 67 -2.39 -6.57 -9.76
N VAL A 68 -2.46 -5.45 -9.04
CA VAL A 68 -3.50 -4.43 -9.15
C VAL A 68 -2.87 -3.04 -9.06
N GLY A 69 -3.49 -2.05 -9.69
CA GLY A 69 -3.19 -0.64 -9.43
C GLY A 69 -4.01 -0.13 -8.25
N PHE A 70 -3.36 0.33 -7.19
CA PHE A 70 -3.96 1.02 -6.05
C PHE A 70 -3.62 2.51 -6.11
N GLU A 71 -4.62 3.36 -6.39
CA GLU A 71 -4.48 4.82 -6.49
C GLU A 71 -3.37 5.33 -7.45
N GLY A 72 -2.93 4.49 -8.39
CA GLY A 72 -1.87 4.81 -9.37
C GLY A 72 -0.58 3.99 -9.17
N VAL A 73 -0.46 3.27 -8.05
CA VAL A 73 0.72 2.47 -7.71
C VAL A 73 0.43 0.99 -7.87
N GLU A 74 1.37 0.21 -8.41
CA GLU A 74 1.21 -1.23 -8.54
C GLU A 74 1.34 -1.93 -7.19
N PHE A 75 0.51 -2.93 -6.92
CA PHE A 75 0.51 -3.72 -5.70
C PHE A 75 0.19 -5.18 -6.02
N LEU A 76 0.74 -6.11 -5.24
CA LEU A 76 0.12 -7.41 -5.08
C LEU A 76 -1.12 -7.28 -4.18
N PHE A 77 -2.23 -7.88 -4.57
CA PHE A 77 -3.47 -7.86 -3.80
C PHE A 77 -4.04 -9.25 -3.64
N ALA A 78 -4.39 -9.61 -2.40
CA ALA A 78 -5.14 -10.82 -2.10
C ALA A 78 -6.33 -10.50 -1.19
N ALA A 79 -7.49 -11.04 -1.57
CA ALA A 79 -8.74 -10.88 -0.84
C ALA A 79 -9.18 -12.22 -0.25
N PHE A 80 -9.73 -12.20 0.96
CA PHE A 80 -10.19 -13.40 1.66
C PHE A 80 -11.49 -13.14 2.41
N THR A 81 -12.38 -14.13 2.38
CA THR A 81 -13.51 -14.25 3.32
C THR A 81 -13.22 -15.27 4.42
N ASN A 82 -12.16 -16.08 4.26
CA ASN A 82 -11.75 -17.15 5.18
C ASN A 82 -10.46 -16.77 5.92
N ALA A 83 -10.51 -16.82 7.25
CA ALA A 83 -9.39 -16.49 8.13
C ALA A 83 -8.17 -17.42 7.99
N GLU A 84 -8.38 -18.73 7.81
CA GLU A 84 -7.29 -19.71 7.68
C GLU A 84 -6.50 -19.51 6.38
N LEU A 85 -7.21 -19.24 5.28
CA LEU A 85 -6.57 -18.92 3.99
C LEU A 85 -5.79 -17.61 4.06
N CYS A 86 -6.35 -16.59 4.73
CA CYS A 86 -5.64 -15.33 4.98
C CYS A 86 -4.35 -15.56 5.78
N ILE A 87 -4.41 -16.32 6.88
CA ILE A 87 -3.22 -16.64 7.70
C ILE A 87 -2.16 -17.40 6.88
N LYS A 88 -2.59 -18.33 6.02
CA LYS A 88 -1.68 -19.05 5.12
C LYS A 88 -1.02 -18.11 4.11
N CYS A 89 -1.76 -17.13 3.59
CA CYS A 89 -1.19 -16.12 2.70
C CYS A 89 -0.09 -15.28 3.39
N PHE A 90 -0.28 -14.94 4.68
CA PHE A 90 0.79 -14.31 5.48
C PHE A 90 2.03 -15.20 5.59
N GLU A 91 1.84 -16.51 5.85
CA GLU A 91 2.96 -17.46 5.95
C GLU A 91 3.79 -17.53 4.66
N GLU A 92 3.15 -17.43 3.50
CA GLU A 92 3.78 -17.53 2.18
C GLU A 92 4.43 -16.22 1.70
N ASN A 93 4.13 -15.08 2.34
CA ASN A 93 4.54 -13.73 1.86
C ASN A 93 5.26 -12.91 2.95
N GLN A 94 5.97 -13.58 3.87
CA GLN A 94 6.70 -12.94 4.97
C GLN A 94 7.83 -12.02 4.52
N ASP A 95 8.29 -12.16 3.27
CA ASP A 95 9.33 -11.35 2.64
C ASP A 95 8.83 -9.98 2.14
N LYS A 96 7.50 -9.74 2.15
CA LYS A 96 6.88 -8.56 1.57
C LYS A 96 6.44 -7.55 2.63
N ARG A 97 6.39 -6.28 2.24
CA ARG A 97 5.74 -5.24 3.02
C ARG A 97 4.22 -5.39 2.94
N ILE A 98 3.57 -5.75 4.04
CA ILE A 98 2.11 -6.00 4.05
C ILE A 98 1.32 -4.83 4.64
N PHE A 99 0.31 -4.38 3.89
CA PHE A 99 -0.76 -3.51 4.35
C PHE A 99 -2.04 -4.34 4.50
N PHE A 100 -2.47 -4.57 5.74
CA PHE A 100 -3.56 -5.50 6.04
C PHE A 100 -4.86 -4.75 6.33
N ILE A 101 -5.90 -5.01 5.54
CA ILE A 101 -7.25 -4.49 5.77
C ILE A 101 -8.12 -5.60 6.34
N THR A 102 -8.91 -5.31 7.38
CA THR A 102 -9.89 -6.27 7.90
C THR A 102 -11.08 -5.63 8.59
N SER A 103 -12.21 -6.33 8.69
CA SER A 103 -13.30 -5.92 9.56
C SER A 103 -12.94 -6.08 11.04
N GLY A 104 -13.56 -5.29 11.91
CA GLY A 104 -13.31 -5.38 13.36
C GLY A 104 -13.61 -6.74 13.98
N SER A 105 -14.55 -7.52 13.43
CA SER A 105 -14.92 -8.85 13.93
C SER A 105 -13.90 -9.91 13.50
N LEU A 106 -13.51 -9.95 12.23
CA LEU A 106 -12.47 -10.87 11.73
C LEU A 106 -11.08 -10.49 12.25
N GLY A 107 -10.77 -9.20 12.29
CA GLY A 107 -9.52 -8.68 12.84
C GLY A 107 -9.30 -9.11 14.29
N LYS A 108 -10.34 -9.10 15.13
CA LYS A 108 -10.27 -9.59 16.52
C LYS A 108 -9.78 -11.03 16.62
N ALA A 109 -10.14 -11.88 15.66
CA ALA A 109 -9.77 -13.29 15.64
C ALA A 109 -8.37 -13.50 15.05
N VAL A 110 -8.02 -12.76 13.99
CA VAL A 110 -6.86 -13.05 13.15
C VAL A 110 -5.62 -12.23 13.53
N VAL A 111 -5.77 -10.95 13.89
CA VAL A 111 -4.63 -10.07 14.23
C VAL A 111 -3.76 -10.63 15.36
N PRO A 112 -4.30 -11.15 16.48
CA PRO A 112 -3.48 -11.79 17.52
C PRO A 112 -2.63 -12.93 16.99
N ILE A 113 -3.18 -13.77 16.12
CA ILE A 113 -2.52 -14.96 15.59
C ILE A 113 -1.39 -14.56 14.63
N ILE A 114 -1.66 -13.59 13.75
CA ILE A 114 -0.67 -13.06 12.81
C ILE A 114 0.50 -12.44 13.57
N LEU A 115 0.24 -11.57 14.55
CA LEU A 115 1.32 -10.90 15.29
C LEU A 115 2.12 -11.86 16.18
N ASP A 116 1.50 -12.93 16.68
CA ASP A 116 2.21 -13.98 17.44
C ASP A 116 3.11 -14.85 16.53
N ARG A 117 2.63 -15.18 15.33
CA ARG A 117 3.34 -16.09 14.41
C ARG A 117 4.33 -15.40 13.48
N PHE A 118 4.00 -14.19 13.02
CA PHE A 118 4.71 -13.45 11.99
C PHE A 118 5.00 -12.00 12.43
N PRO A 119 5.59 -11.77 13.62
CA PRO A 119 5.77 -10.41 14.16
C PRO A 119 6.61 -9.51 13.24
N HIS A 120 7.61 -10.07 12.58
CA HIS A 120 8.55 -9.34 11.71
C HIS A 120 7.90 -8.72 10.48
N VAL A 121 6.74 -9.23 10.03
CA VAL A 121 5.99 -8.65 8.90
C VAL A 121 5.53 -7.22 9.21
N PHE A 122 5.36 -6.90 10.50
CA PHE A 122 4.90 -5.60 10.97
C PHE A 122 5.93 -4.89 11.85
N THR A 123 7.20 -5.23 11.75
CA THR A 123 8.27 -4.48 12.40
C THR A 123 9.34 -4.09 11.41
N ASP A 124 9.96 -2.95 11.67
CA ASP A 124 11.06 -2.46 10.88
C ASP A 124 12.30 -3.34 11.10
N PRO A 125 12.92 -3.88 10.03
CA PRO A 125 14.05 -4.78 10.18
C PRO A 125 15.31 -4.10 10.72
N VAL A 126 15.39 -2.76 10.65
CA VAL A 126 16.54 -1.97 11.11
C VAL A 126 16.31 -1.43 12.52
N THR A 127 15.13 -0.87 12.79
CA THR A 127 14.84 -0.20 14.07
C THR A 127 14.08 -1.07 15.07
N ASP A 128 13.53 -2.21 14.62
CA ASP A 128 12.60 -3.07 15.38
C ASP A 128 11.31 -2.35 15.80
N GLU A 129 11.04 -1.16 15.24
CA GLU A 129 9.83 -0.40 15.54
C GLU A 129 8.61 -0.98 14.80
N PRO A 130 7.44 -1.00 15.44
CA PRO A 130 6.23 -1.55 14.83
C PRO A 130 5.66 -0.65 13.74
N TYR A 131 5.31 -1.27 12.62
CA TYR A 131 4.55 -0.64 11.56
C TYR A 131 3.05 -0.66 11.86
N SER A 132 2.42 0.52 11.90
CA SER A 132 0.96 0.66 12.01
C SER A 132 0.24 0.31 10.69
N SER A 133 0.40 -0.90 10.18
CA SER A 133 -0.07 -1.31 8.84
C SER A 133 -1.25 -2.29 8.87
N ILE A 134 -1.96 -2.38 10.00
CA ILE A 134 -3.20 -3.14 10.13
C ILE A 134 -4.37 -2.14 10.23
N TYR A 135 -5.17 -2.04 9.18
CA TYR A 135 -6.30 -1.14 9.03
C TYR A 135 -7.61 -1.88 9.30
N ILE A 136 -8.35 -1.44 10.31
CA ILE A 136 -9.55 -2.12 10.78
C ILE A 136 -10.77 -1.25 10.49
N PHE A 137 -11.67 -1.75 9.64
CA PHE A 137 -12.99 -1.18 9.48
C PHE A 137 -13.94 -1.71 10.57
N CYS A 138 -14.29 -0.84 11.52
CA CYS A 138 -15.05 -1.20 12.71
C CYS A 138 -16.56 -0.97 12.54
N GLY A 139 -16.96 0.02 11.74
CA GLY A 139 -18.29 0.62 11.76
C GLY A 139 -18.62 1.36 13.06
N VAL A 140 -18.25 0.79 14.22
CA VAL A 140 -18.30 1.40 15.56
C VAL A 140 -17.06 0.99 16.38
N ILE A 141 -16.03 1.83 16.44
CA ILE A 141 -14.73 1.60 17.10
C ILE A 141 -14.89 1.17 18.55
N ALA A 142 -15.87 1.73 19.27
CA ALA A 142 -16.11 1.43 20.67
C ALA A 142 -16.29 -0.08 20.95
N ASN A 143 -16.83 -0.83 19.98
CA ASN A 143 -17.05 -2.28 20.11
C ASN A 143 -15.76 -3.10 19.98
N HIS A 144 -14.69 -2.52 19.42
CA HIS A 144 -13.43 -3.21 19.11
C HIS A 144 -12.26 -2.72 19.96
N LEU A 145 -12.42 -1.61 20.70
CA LEU A 145 -11.35 -0.97 21.45
C LEU A 145 -10.68 -1.90 22.47
N GLU A 146 -11.44 -2.73 23.20
CA GLU A 146 -10.92 -3.59 24.27
C GLU A 146 -9.79 -4.51 23.80
N TRP A 147 -9.97 -5.14 22.62
CA TRP A 147 -8.96 -6.05 22.08
C TRP A 147 -7.89 -5.31 21.30
N ALA A 148 -8.27 -4.27 20.53
CA ALA A 148 -7.36 -3.52 19.68
C ALA A 148 -6.31 -2.74 20.48
N LEU A 149 -6.65 -2.29 21.70
CA LEU A 149 -5.71 -1.57 22.58
C LEU A 149 -4.43 -2.37 22.89
N ARG A 150 -4.50 -3.71 22.87
CA ARG A 150 -3.32 -4.58 23.07
C ARG A 150 -2.34 -4.52 21.90
N TYR A 151 -2.81 -4.10 20.73
CA TYR A 151 -2.06 -4.05 19.47
C TYR A 151 -1.95 -2.64 18.91
N ARG A 152 -2.14 -1.61 19.75
CA ARG A 152 -2.26 -0.19 19.35
C ARG A 152 -1.10 0.37 18.52
N ASN A 153 0.06 -0.28 18.55
CA ASN A 153 1.23 0.14 17.78
C ASN A 153 1.18 -0.39 16.32
N TYR A 154 0.39 -1.44 16.07
CA TYR A 154 0.23 -2.10 14.78
C TYR A 154 -1.10 -1.75 14.11
N VAL A 155 -2.14 -1.51 14.91
CA VAL A 155 -3.51 -1.37 14.41
C VAL A 155 -3.97 0.08 14.35
N GLN A 156 -4.74 0.38 13.31
CA GLN A 156 -5.46 1.62 13.10
C GLN A 156 -6.93 1.28 12.87
N MET A 157 -7.85 1.97 13.54
CA MET A 157 -9.28 1.65 13.51
C MET A 157 -10.09 2.80 12.95
N PHE A 158 -11.10 2.49 12.13
CA PHE A 158 -11.92 3.47 11.42
C PHE A 158 -13.40 3.08 11.49
N ASP A 159 -14.26 4.08 11.67
CA ASP A 159 -15.72 3.89 11.57
C ASP A 159 -16.21 3.97 10.12
N PHE A 160 -15.45 4.64 9.24
CA PHE A 160 -15.80 4.88 7.85
C PHE A 160 -14.69 4.42 6.91
N GLU A 161 -15.06 3.81 5.79
CA GLU A 161 -14.13 3.33 4.76
C GLU A 161 -13.31 4.46 4.13
N ALA A 162 -13.91 5.65 3.98
CA ALA A 162 -13.23 6.81 3.40
C ALA A 162 -12.04 7.25 4.25
N ASP A 163 -12.21 7.28 5.58
CA ASP A 163 -11.14 7.63 6.53
C ASP A 163 -10.04 6.56 6.54
N LEU A 164 -10.43 5.29 6.42
CA LEU A 164 -9.49 4.17 6.29
C LEU A 164 -8.66 4.34 5.02
N LEU A 165 -9.32 4.56 3.88
CA LEU A 165 -8.67 4.72 2.58
C LEU A 165 -7.71 5.91 2.60
N SER A 166 -8.15 7.09 3.06
CA SER A 166 -7.30 8.28 3.05
C SER A 166 -6.07 8.09 3.96
N ARG A 167 -6.25 7.47 5.12
CA ARG A 167 -5.15 7.16 6.03
C ARG A 167 -4.17 6.16 5.43
N MET A 168 -4.67 5.10 4.78
CA MET A 168 -3.85 4.10 4.13
C MET A 168 -3.05 4.68 2.96
N VAL A 169 -3.67 5.51 2.10
CA VAL A 169 -2.98 6.20 0.99
C VAL A 169 -1.82 7.06 1.50
N ARG A 170 -2.04 7.81 2.58
CA ARG A 170 -1.00 8.62 3.22
C ARG A 170 0.14 7.76 3.77
N ASP A 171 -0.20 6.70 4.50
CA ASP A 171 0.79 5.85 5.16
C ASP A 171 1.62 5.05 4.14
N ILE A 172 1.03 4.63 3.01
CA ILE A 172 1.77 4.06 1.88
C ILE A 172 2.68 5.11 1.22
N GLY A 173 2.19 6.35 1.04
CA GLY A 173 3.03 7.45 0.54
C GLY A 173 4.28 7.66 1.41
N GLY A 174 4.11 7.60 2.73
CA GLY A 174 5.22 7.65 3.69
C GLY A 174 6.18 6.47 3.59
N TYR A 175 5.67 5.25 3.38
CA TYR A 175 6.50 4.07 3.14
C TYR A 175 7.41 4.27 1.92
N PHE A 176 6.86 4.68 0.77
CA PHE A 176 7.68 4.86 -0.43
C PHE A 176 8.66 6.04 -0.34
N LEU A 177 8.35 7.08 0.45
CA LEU A 177 9.32 8.12 0.77
C LEU A 177 10.50 7.57 1.56
N ALA A 178 10.24 6.73 2.57
CA ALA A 178 11.29 6.12 3.38
C ALA A 178 12.17 5.17 2.54
N GLU A 179 11.55 4.31 1.74
CA GLU A 179 12.27 3.42 0.80
C GLU A 179 13.12 4.21 -0.21
N GLY A 180 12.55 5.28 -0.78
CA GLY A 180 13.27 6.14 -1.71
C GLY A 180 14.52 6.77 -1.08
N LYS A 181 14.43 7.24 0.16
CA LYS A 181 15.59 7.75 0.91
C LYS A 181 16.63 6.68 1.19
N GLN A 182 16.19 5.49 1.61
CA GLN A 182 17.11 4.39 1.88
C GLN A 182 17.93 4.02 0.64
N LEU A 183 17.31 3.99 -0.54
CA LEU A 183 17.98 3.73 -1.81
C LEU A 183 18.99 4.83 -2.21
N LEU A 184 18.79 6.08 -1.76
CA LEU A 184 19.75 7.16 -1.94
C LEU A 184 20.93 7.09 -0.96
N ASP A 185 20.71 6.49 0.21
CA ASP A 185 21.75 6.30 1.23
C ASP A 185 22.61 5.04 0.98
N GLU A 186 22.28 4.22 -0.02
CA GLU A 186 23.11 3.08 -0.46
C GLU A 186 24.45 3.53 -1.05
N ASP A 187 25.46 2.64 -1.04
CA ASP A 187 26.79 2.89 -1.61
C ASP A 187 27.14 1.80 -2.65
N PRO A 188 27.03 2.08 -3.97
CA PRO A 188 26.60 3.35 -4.57
C PRO A 188 25.07 3.58 -4.50
N PRO A 189 24.59 4.84 -4.56
CA PRO A 189 23.15 5.14 -4.57
C PRO A 189 22.43 4.52 -5.77
N ASN A 190 21.22 4.01 -5.54
CA ASN A 190 20.36 3.47 -6.59
C ASN A 190 19.33 4.52 -7.08
N TYR A 191 19.84 5.51 -7.83
CA TYR A 191 19.03 6.64 -8.32
C TYR A 191 17.76 6.24 -9.10
N PRO A 192 17.79 5.28 -10.05
CA PRO A 192 16.57 4.90 -10.79
C PRO A 192 15.48 4.32 -9.90
N ALA A 193 15.83 3.42 -8.97
CA ALA A 193 14.85 2.85 -8.05
C ALA A 193 14.33 3.91 -7.07
N ALA A 194 15.22 4.76 -6.54
CA ALA A 194 14.84 5.87 -5.66
C ALA A 194 13.85 6.83 -6.33
N GLN A 195 14.13 7.24 -7.57
CA GLN A 195 13.25 8.11 -8.36
C GLN A 195 11.86 7.50 -8.52
N HIS A 196 11.80 6.20 -8.80
CA HIS A 196 10.54 5.48 -8.97
C HIS A 196 9.71 5.46 -7.68
N ARG A 197 10.33 5.13 -6.54
CA ARG A 197 9.66 5.13 -5.22
C ARG A 197 9.19 6.53 -4.81
N LEU A 198 10.01 7.55 -5.02
CA LEU A 198 9.64 8.93 -4.73
C LEU A 198 8.50 9.43 -5.62
N THR A 199 8.44 9.01 -6.89
CA THR A 199 7.32 9.31 -7.79
C THR A 199 6.01 8.72 -7.26
N TRP A 200 6.00 7.46 -6.84
CA TRP A 200 4.83 6.86 -6.20
C TRP A 200 4.42 7.56 -4.91
N SER A 201 5.41 7.92 -4.06
CA SER A 201 5.15 8.70 -2.85
C SER A 201 4.46 10.04 -3.17
N HIS A 202 4.99 10.77 -4.16
CA HIS A 202 4.43 12.03 -4.63
C HIS A 202 2.98 11.88 -5.10
N GLU A 203 2.70 10.89 -5.95
CA GLU A 203 1.34 10.62 -6.44
C GLU A 203 0.36 10.32 -5.32
N LEU A 204 0.74 9.45 -4.37
CA LEU A 204 -0.10 9.08 -3.23
C LEU A 204 -0.35 10.25 -2.29
N TYR A 205 0.65 11.09 -2.00
CA TYR A 205 0.41 12.30 -1.21
C TYR A 205 -0.56 13.24 -1.91
N GLN A 206 -0.41 13.47 -3.23
CA GLN A 206 -1.37 14.26 -3.99
C GLN A 206 -2.79 13.70 -3.93
N ARG A 207 -2.95 12.37 -3.99
CA ARG A 207 -4.25 11.69 -3.83
C ARG A 207 -4.82 11.94 -2.44
N TYR A 208 -4.00 11.76 -1.40
CA TYR A 208 -4.37 12.03 -0.02
C TYR A 208 -4.85 13.47 0.20
N GLY A 209 -4.11 14.47 -0.30
CA GLY A 209 -4.50 15.88 -0.19
C GLY A 209 -5.83 16.19 -0.88
N ARG A 210 -6.14 15.50 -2.00
CA ARG A 210 -7.45 15.60 -2.67
C ARG A 210 -8.57 14.96 -1.87
N MET A 211 -8.34 13.80 -1.24
CA MET A 211 -9.33 13.09 -0.42
C MET A 211 -9.70 13.87 0.84
N GLU A 212 -8.71 14.40 1.56
CA GLU A 212 -8.90 15.10 2.84
C GLU A 212 -9.15 16.61 2.69
N HIS A 213 -9.07 17.15 1.47
CA HIS A 213 -9.11 18.58 1.21
C HIS A 213 -8.10 19.38 2.08
N CYS A 214 -6.93 18.81 2.33
CA CYS A 214 -5.92 19.36 3.23
C CYS A 214 -4.64 19.79 2.48
N SER A 215 -3.80 20.58 3.16
CA SER A 215 -2.50 21.00 2.63
C SER A 215 -1.42 19.96 2.98
N ILE A 216 -0.84 19.36 1.94
CA ILE A 216 0.23 18.36 1.99
C ILE A 216 1.59 18.95 1.59
N LYS A 217 1.77 20.24 1.86
CA LYS A 217 2.90 21.02 1.33
C LYS A 217 4.23 20.51 1.86
N THR A 218 4.29 20.15 3.14
CA THR A 218 5.52 19.69 3.76
C THR A 218 5.98 18.39 3.11
N GLU A 219 5.07 17.43 2.98
CA GLU A 219 5.33 16.12 2.40
C GLU A 219 5.72 16.24 0.92
N LEU A 220 4.98 17.02 0.13
CA LEU A 220 5.30 17.21 -1.29
C LEU A 220 6.60 17.98 -1.51
N ASN A 221 6.90 19.00 -0.69
CA ASN A 221 8.16 19.74 -0.83
C ASN A 221 9.35 18.81 -0.62
N GLU A 222 9.31 17.98 0.42
CA GLU A 222 10.38 17.03 0.70
C GLU A 222 10.57 16.02 -0.45
N VAL A 223 9.47 15.46 -0.98
CA VAL A 223 9.56 14.53 -2.11
C VAL A 223 10.10 15.22 -3.37
N ASN A 224 9.66 16.45 -3.65
CA ASN A 224 10.12 17.21 -4.83
C ASN A 224 11.60 17.58 -4.72
N GLU A 225 12.08 18.02 -3.55
CA GLU A 225 13.50 18.30 -3.32
C GLU A 225 14.37 17.06 -3.59
N LEU A 226 13.92 15.88 -3.16
CA LEU A 226 14.64 14.64 -3.43
C LEU A 226 14.62 14.27 -4.93
N LEU A 227 13.48 14.42 -5.61
CA LEU A 227 13.38 14.14 -7.04
C LEU A 227 14.26 15.07 -7.88
N GLU A 228 14.28 16.38 -7.56
CA GLU A 228 15.14 17.37 -8.22
C GLU A 228 16.62 17.01 -8.05
N ASN A 229 17.05 16.63 -6.84
CA ASN A 229 18.43 16.20 -6.60
C ASN A 229 18.82 14.95 -7.42
N ILE A 230 17.91 13.98 -7.55
CA ILE A 230 18.16 12.77 -8.36
C ILE A 230 18.35 13.13 -9.84
N GLU A 231 17.50 14.03 -10.38
CA GLU A 231 17.60 14.46 -11.77
C GLU A 231 18.94 15.16 -12.07
N GLU A 232 19.43 16.01 -11.16
CA GLU A 232 20.73 16.67 -11.27
C GLU A 232 21.90 15.68 -11.25
N GLU A 233 21.89 14.73 -10.30
CA GLU A 233 22.95 13.72 -10.15
C GLU A 233 22.99 12.78 -11.38
N MET A 234 21.84 12.31 -11.84
CA MET A 234 21.74 11.46 -13.03
C MET A 234 22.24 12.18 -14.29
N ALA A 235 21.91 13.46 -14.46
CA ALA A 235 22.39 14.26 -15.59
C ALA A 235 23.92 14.47 -15.54
N SER A 236 24.48 14.73 -14.35
CA SER A 236 25.93 14.91 -14.18
C SER A 236 26.72 13.63 -14.50
N SER A 237 26.18 12.46 -14.15
CA SER A 237 26.82 11.17 -14.43
C SER A 237 26.85 10.83 -15.93
N SER A 238 25.87 11.29 -16.71
CA SER A 238 25.85 11.07 -18.16
C SER A 238 26.84 11.92 -18.94
N ASP A 239 27.27 13.07 -18.39
CA ASP A 239 28.24 13.98 -19.01
C ASP A 239 29.71 13.54 -18.77
N GLU A 240 29.98 12.66 -17.79
CA GLU A 240 31.33 12.17 -17.48
C GLU A 240 31.74 10.93 -18.29
N ASP A 241 30.79 10.26 -18.96
CA ASP A 241 31.01 9.03 -19.75
C ASP A 241 31.18 9.29 -21.28
N ASP A 242 31.12 10.55 -21.74
CA ASP A 242 31.33 11.01 -23.14
C ASP A 242 32.73 11.61 -23.39
#